data_AF-A0A9R1A7E3-F1
#
_entry.id   AF-A0A9R1A7E3-F1
#
_cell.length_a   1.000
_cell.length_b   1.000
_cell.length_c   1.000
_cell.angle_alpha   90.00
_cell.angle_beta   90.00
_cell.angle_gamma   90.00
#
_symmetry.space_group_name_H-M   'P 1'
#
loop_
_entity.id
_entity.type
_entity.pdbx_description
1 polymer ?
#
loop_
_entity_poly.entity_id
_entity_poly.type
_entity_poly.pdbx_seq_one_letter_code
_entity_poly.pdbx_strand_id
1 'polypeptide(L)'
;MTCLEYWAFEMVVLLAGFLPNPKLETSILSISLNTMWMVYTIPSGLSSAISIRVSNELGAGNPQAARLSVLISGIMCLVEGLLVVIITVSVRDVWGYLYSNEEEIVKYVSIMMPILATSNFMDGIQCTLSGMV
;
A
#
# COMPACT_ATOMS: atom_id res chain seq x y z
N MET A 1 12.53 13.07 -2.62
CA MET A 1 12.96 11.67 -2.35
C MET A 1 12.04 10.65 -3.02
N THR A 2 10.73 10.90 -3.12
CA THR A 2 9.74 10.00 -3.74
C THR A 2 10.10 9.58 -5.18
N CYS A 3 10.66 10.47 -6.01
CA CYS A 3 11.07 10.08 -7.36
C CYS A 3 12.10 8.93 -7.38
N LEU A 4 13.09 8.95 -6.49
CA LEU A 4 14.10 7.88 -6.42
C LEU A 4 13.50 6.55 -5.99
N GLU A 5 12.51 6.59 -5.10
CA GLU A 5 11.76 5.42 -4.65
C GLU A 5 10.96 4.80 -5.82
N TYR A 6 10.19 5.61 -6.57
CA TYR A 6 9.50 5.13 -7.78
C TYR A 6 10.47 4.53 -8.79
N TRP A 7 11.57 5.23 -9.07
CA TRP A 7 12.61 4.72 -9.99
C TRP A 7 13.22 3.42 -9.50
N ALA A 8 13.44 3.25 -8.20
CA ALA A 8 13.96 2.00 -7.65
C ALA A 8 13.00 0.83 -7.91
N PHE A 9 11.69 1.01 -7.71
CA PHE A 9 10.71 -0.03 -8.02
C PHE A 9 10.67 -0.38 -9.51
N GLU A 10 10.73 0.61 -10.40
CA GLU A 10 10.82 0.37 -11.85
C GLU A 10 12.10 -0.38 -12.24
N MET A 11 13.22 -0.06 -11.59
CA MET A 11 14.46 -0.81 -11.81
C MET A 11 14.33 -2.27 -11.37
N VAL A 12 13.59 -2.57 -10.29
CA VAL A 12 13.32 -3.96 -9.87
C VAL A 12 12.46 -4.68 -10.92
N VAL A 13 11.48 -4.00 -11.52
CA VAL A 13 10.69 -4.56 -12.64
C VAL A 13 11.57 -4.86 -13.84
N LEU A 14 12.46 -3.94 -14.22
CA LEU A 14 13.41 -4.17 -15.31
C LEU A 14 14.34 -5.35 -15.02
N LEU A 15 14.80 -5.48 -13.77
CA LEU A 15 15.66 -6.58 -13.35
C LEU A 15 14.95 -7.94 -13.35
N ALA A 16 13.63 -7.98 -13.11
CA ALA A 16 12.84 -9.21 -13.23
C ALA A 16 12.85 -9.79 -14.65
N GLY A 17 13.12 -8.95 -15.67
CA GLY A 17 13.35 -9.39 -17.04
C GLY A 17 14.60 -10.25 -17.26
N PHE A 18 15.49 -10.38 -16.27
CA PHE A 18 16.65 -11.28 -16.31
C PHE A 18 16.41 -12.63 -15.60
N LEU A 19 15.21 -12.85 -15.03
CA LEU A 19 14.86 -14.12 -14.38
C LEU A 19 14.57 -15.22 -15.42
N PRO A 20 14.59 -16.52 -15.02
CA PRO A 20 14.44 -17.65 -15.95
C PRO A 20 13.16 -17.63 -16.81
N ASN A 21 12.07 -17.07 -16.29
CA ASN A 21 10.83 -16.85 -17.05
C ASN A 21 10.48 -15.35 -17.10
N PRO A 22 11.14 -14.58 -17.98
CA PRO A 22 11.09 -13.12 -17.91
C PRO A 22 9.69 -12.55 -18.19
N LYS A 23 8.91 -13.18 -19.08
CA LYS A 23 7.54 -12.75 -19.37
C LYS A 23 6.63 -12.94 -18.16
N LEU A 24 6.72 -14.10 -17.50
CA LEU A 24 5.89 -14.42 -16.33
C LEU A 24 6.27 -13.54 -15.13
N GLU A 25 7.54 -13.53 -14.75
CA GLU A 25 8.04 -12.84 -13.56
C GLU A 25 7.83 -11.33 -13.64
N THR A 26 8.13 -10.72 -14.80
CA THR A 26 7.91 -9.28 -15.01
C THR A 26 6.42 -8.93 -14.93
N SER A 27 5.54 -9.79 -15.47
CA SER A 27 4.09 -9.57 -15.40
C SER A 27 3.57 -9.65 -13.97
N ILE A 28 3.95 -10.69 -13.22
CA ILE A 28 3.52 -10.86 -11.82
C ILE A 28 3.99 -9.67 -10.98
N LEU A 29 5.26 -9.27 -11.12
CA LEU A 29 5.83 -8.17 -10.37
C LEU A 29 5.16 -6.84 -10.71
N SER A 30 4.90 -6.58 -12.00
CA SER A 30 4.21 -5.36 -12.46
C SER A 30 2.79 -5.26 -11.89
N ILE A 31 2.03 -6.36 -11.93
CA ILE A 31 0.66 -6.44 -11.37
C ILE A 31 0.72 -6.23 -9.84
N SER A 32 1.69 -6.85 -9.18
CA SER A 32 1.88 -6.76 -7.74
C SER A 32 2.19 -5.33 -7.29
N LEU A 33 3.12 -4.65 -7.96
CA LEU A 33 3.49 -3.28 -7.67
C LEU A 33 2.34 -2.30 -7.97
N ASN A 34 1.64 -2.48 -9.09
CA ASN A 34 0.48 -1.65 -9.39
C ASN A 34 -0.61 -1.76 -8.31
N THR A 35 -0.85 -2.99 -7.83
CA THR A 35 -1.78 -3.24 -6.73
C THR A 35 -1.32 -2.57 -5.44
N MET A 36 -0.03 -2.63 -5.12
CA MET A 36 0.56 -1.96 -3.96
C MET A 36 0.38 -0.44 -4.03
N TRP A 37 0.67 0.16 -5.19
CA TRP A 37 0.45 1.59 -5.41
C TRP A 37 -1.01 2.01 -5.25
N MET A 38 -1.93 1.23 -5.81
CA MET A 38 -3.36 1.49 -5.70
C MET A 38 -3.79 1.50 -4.23
N VAL A 39 -3.39 0.49 -3.46
CA VAL A 39 -3.72 0.36 -2.04
C VAL A 39 -3.07 1.46 -1.21
N TYR A 40 -1.82 1.83 -1.50
CA TYR A 40 -1.06 2.88 -0.81
C TYR A 40 -1.72 4.27 -0.85
N THR A 41 -2.57 4.55 -1.83
CA THR A 41 -3.29 5.83 -1.89
C THR A 41 -4.19 6.09 -0.67
N ILE A 42 -4.72 5.03 -0.06
CA ILE A 42 -5.61 5.12 1.12
C ILE A 42 -4.84 5.62 2.36
N PRO A 43 -3.75 4.95 2.82
CA PRO A 43 -3.02 5.40 3.99
C PRO A 43 -2.28 6.72 3.75
N SER A 44 -1.87 6.99 2.50
CA SER A 44 -1.26 8.28 2.13
C SER A 44 -2.24 9.46 2.29
N GLY A 45 -3.50 9.26 1.88
CA GLY A 45 -4.56 10.25 2.08
C GLY A 45 -4.87 10.47 3.57
N LEU A 46 -4.95 9.38 4.34
CA LEU A 46 -5.15 9.45 5.79
C LEU A 46 -4.00 10.20 6.46
N SER A 47 -2.75 9.83 6.16
CA SER A 47 -1.53 10.49 6.65
C SER A 47 -1.55 12.00 6.44
N SER A 48 -1.92 12.44 5.23
CA SER A 48 -2.03 13.86 4.89
C SER A 48 -3.12 14.58 5.70
N ALA A 49 -4.29 13.96 5.85
CA ALA A 49 -5.39 14.53 6.62
C ALA A 49 -5.03 14.72 8.11
N ILE A 50 -4.30 13.75 8.68
CA ILE A 50 -3.86 13.77 10.06
C ILE A 50 -2.83 14.88 10.27
N SER A 51 -1.84 14.98 9.39
CA SER A 51 -0.80 16.02 9.44
C SER A 51 -1.41 17.42 9.46
N ILE A 52 -2.40 17.67 8.59
CA ILE A 52 -3.13 18.94 8.55
C ILE A 52 -3.88 19.17 9.87
N ARG A 53 -4.60 18.16 10.38
CA ARG A 53 -5.39 18.30 11.60
C ARG A 53 -4.51 18.58 12.82
N VAL A 54 -3.43 17.81 13.00
CA VAL A 54 -2.49 17.95 14.11
C VAL A 54 -1.79 19.31 14.04
N SER A 55 -1.33 19.71 12.85
CA SER A 55 -0.69 21.01 12.63
C SER A 55 -1.63 22.18 12.98
N ASN A 56 -2.90 22.09 12.59
CA ASN A 56 -3.89 23.14 12.90
C ASN A 56 -4.18 23.25 14.40
N GLU A 57 -4.35 22.12 15.11
CA GLU A 57 -4.61 22.13 16.56
C GLU A 57 -3.39 22.63 17.34
N LEU A 58 -2.17 22.25 16.93
CA LEU A 58 -0.94 22.76 17.54
C LEU A 58 -0.76 24.26 17.25
N GLY A 59 -1.02 24.71 16.02
CA GLY A 59 -0.99 26.12 15.64
C GLY A 59 -2.01 26.99 16.38
N ALA A 60 -3.13 26.40 16.80
CA ALA A 60 -4.14 27.04 17.64
C ALA A 60 -3.80 27.02 19.15
N GLY A 61 -2.66 26.44 19.55
CA GLY A 61 -2.27 26.30 20.95
C GLY A 61 -3.07 25.25 21.72
N ASN A 62 -3.67 24.27 21.03
CA ASN A 62 -4.52 23.23 21.61
C ASN A 62 -3.86 21.84 21.56
N PRO A 63 -2.86 21.55 22.42
CA PRO A 63 -2.15 20.28 22.42
C PRO A 63 -3.02 19.08 22.80
N GLN A 64 -4.12 19.31 23.53
CA GLN A 64 -5.05 18.25 23.93
C GLN A 64 -5.83 17.72 22.73
N ALA A 65 -6.33 18.61 21.87
CA ALA A 65 -7.01 18.21 20.64
C ALA A 65 -6.05 17.62 19.59
N ALA A 66 -4.80 18.11 19.53
CA ALA A 66 -3.75 17.48 18.71
C ALA A 66 -3.51 16.02 19.13
N ARG A 67 -3.38 15.75 20.45
CA ARG A 67 -3.22 14.39 20.98
C ARG A 67 -4.44 13.50 20.70
N LEU A 68 -5.65 14.05 20.83
CA LEU A 68 -6.87 13.31 20.47
C LEU A 68 -6.90 12.96 18.99
N SER A 69 -6.47 13.88 18.12
CA SER A 69 -6.39 13.65 16.67
C SER A 69 -5.46 12.47 16.36
N VAL A 70 -4.26 12.43 16.96
CA VAL A 70 -3.32 11.30 16.83
C VAL A 70 -3.94 9.97 17.29
N LEU A 71 -4.67 9.96 18.42
CA LEU A 71 -5.28 8.73 18.94
C LEU A 71 -6.39 8.20 18.02
N ILE A 72 -7.29 9.07 17.56
CA ILE A 72 -8.36 8.70 16.62
C ILE A 72 -7.75 8.16 15.32
N SER A 73 -6.68 8.79 14.86
CA SER A 73 -5.95 8.40 13.66
C SER A 73 -5.34 7.00 13.77
N GLY A 74 -4.79 6.64 14.93
CA GLY A 74 -4.30 5.29 15.19
C GLY A 74 -5.40 4.23 15.08
N ILE A 75 -6.62 4.54 15.55
CA ILE A 75 -7.77 3.64 15.41
C ILE A 75 -8.18 3.52 13.94
N MET A 76 -8.26 4.63 13.21
CA MET A 76 -8.59 4.64 11.77
C MET A 76 -7.59 3.81 10.96
N CYS A 77 -6.29 3.96 11.25
CA CYS A 77 -5.21 3.20 10.62
C CYS A 77 -5.39 1.68 10.79
N LEU A 78 -5.71 1.22 12.01
CA LEU A 78 -5.93 -0.20 12.27
C LEU A 78 -7.16 -0.73 11.53
N VAL A 79 -8.26 0.03 11.52
CA VAL A 79 -9.49 -0.35 10.83
C VAL A 79 -9.27 -0.43 9.32
N GLU A 80 -8.64 0.58 8.75
CA GLU A 80 -8.27 0.64 7.33
C GLU A 80 -7.36 -0.53 6.96
N GLY A 81 -6.28 -0.76 7.70
CA GLY A 81 -5.34 -1.84 7.44
C GLY A 81 -6.02 -3.21 7.47
N LEU A 82 -6.92 -3.46 8.43
CA LEU A 82 -7.69 -4.70 8.48
C LEU A 82 -8.60 -4.86 7.25
N LEU A 83 -9.26 -3.78 6.81
CA LEU A 83 -10.08 -3.80 5.60
C LEU A 83 -9.24 -4.11 4.37
N VAL A 84 -8.06 -3.49 4.23
CA VAL A 84 -7.12 -3.76 3.14
C VAL A 84 -6.73 -5.24 3.10
N VAL A 85 -6.37 -5.83 4.24
CA VAL A 85 -6.02 -7.26 4.32
C VAL A 85 -7.20 -8.14 3.92
N ILE A 86 -8.38 -7.90 4.49
CA ILE A 86 -9.58 -8.70 4.22
C ILE A 86 -9.95 -8.64 2.74
N ILE A 87 -10.01 -7.44 2.16
CA ILE A 87 -10.41 -7.24 0.77
C ILE A 87 -9.39 -7.88 -0.17
N THR A 88 -8.10 -7.58 0.02
CA THR A 88 -7.01 -8.08 -0.84
C THR A 88 -6.98 -9.61 -0.84
N VAL A 89 -7.08 -10.25 0.33
CA VAL A 89 -7.09 -11.72 0.40
C VAL A 89 -8.37 -12.30 -0.20
N SER A 90 -9.52 -11.64 -0.03
CA SER A 90 -10.81 -12.12 -0.54
C SER A 90 -10.88 -12.12 -2.07
N VAL A 91 -10.25 -11.14 -2.73
CA VAL A 91 -10.27 -11.01 -4.20
C VAL A 91 -9.13 -11.74 -4.90
N ARG A 92 -8.27 -12.48 -4.17
CA ARG A 92 -7.00 -13.02 -4.68
C ARG A 92 -7.12 -13.86 -5.96
N ASP A 93 -8.18 -14.66 -6.05
CA ASP A 93 -8.37 -15.64 -7.14
C ASP A 93 -8.96 -15.01 -8.40
N VAL A 94 -9.45 -13.77 -8.31
CA VAL A 94 -10.04 -13.04 -9.44
C VAL A 94 -9.23 -11.80 -9.85
N TRP A 95 -8.39 -11.28 -8.96
CA TRP A 95 -7.64 -10.03 -9.17
C TRP A 95 -6.75 -10.06 -10.42
N GLY A 96 -6.06 -11.18 -10.66
CA GLY A 96 -5.16 -11.33 -11.82
C GLY A 96 -5.87 -11.18 -13.18
N TYR A 97 -7.16 -11.49 -13.26
CA TYR A 97 -7.95 -11.37 -14.50
C TYR A 97 -8.18 -9.92 -14.93
N LEU A 98 -7.94 -8.93 -14.06
CA LEU A 98 -7.96 -7.51 -14.45
C LEU A 98 -6.81 -7.16 -15.40
N TYR A 99 -5.74 -7.96 -15.42
CA TYR A 99 -4.51 -7.65 -16.15
C TYR A 99 -4.19 -8.68 -17.24
N SER A 100 -4.56 -9.95 -17.06
CA SER A 100 -4.21 -11.02 -18.00
C SER A 100 -5.26 -12.11 -18.09
N ASN A 101 -5.40 -12.70 -19.27
CA ASN A 101 -6.20 -13.90 -19.52
C ASN A 101 -5.37 -15.21 -19.39
N GLU A 102 -4.06 -15.12 -19.17
CA GLU A 102 -3.18 -16.28 -19.01
C GLU A 102 -3.35 -16.86 -17.59
N GLU A 103 -3.92 -18.07 -17.47
CA GLU A 103 -4.21 -18.71 -16.18
C GLU A 103 -2.97 -18.87 -15.28
N GLU A 104 -1.79 -19.08 -15.89
CA GLU A 104 -0.53 -19.16 -15.16
C GLU A 104 -0.25 -17.84 -14.41
N ILE A 105 -0.38 -16.69 -15.08
CA ILE A 105 -0.17 -15.37 -14.45
C ILE A 105 -1.17 -15.16 -13.32
N VAL A 106 -2.45 -15.47 -13.55
CA VAL A 106 -3.51 -15.30 -12.53
C VAL A 106 -3.23 -16.15 -11.30
N LYS A 107 -2.83 -17.41 -11.48
CA LYS A 107 -2.50 -18.32 -10.39
C LYS A 107 -1.33 -17.80 -9.55
N TYR A 108 -0.26 -17.34 -10.20
CA TYR A 108 0.89 -16.78 -9.49
C TYR A 108 0.54 -15.48 -8.76
N VAL A 109 -0.25 -14.60 -9.36
CA VAL A 109 -0.76 -13.39 -8.68
C VAL A 109 -1.58 -13.79 -7.45
N SER A 110 -2.50 -14.75 -7.54
CA SER A 110 -3.27 -15.23 -6.38
C SER A 110 -2.38 -15.72 -5.23
N ILE A 111 -1.27 -16.41 -5.54
CA ILE A 111 -0.28 -16.84 -4.54
C ILE A 111 0.43 -15.64 -3.89
N MET A 112 0.69 -14.57 -4.66
CA MET A 112 1.33 -13.35 -4.15
C MET A 112 0.40 -12.48 -3.31
N MET A 113 -0.92 -12.50 -3.54
CA MET A 113 -1.87 -11.59 -2.90
C MET A 113 -1.83 -11.58 -1.35
N PRO A 114 -1.69 -12.72 -0.63
CA PRO A 114 -1.52 -12.70 0.83
C PRO A 114 -0.22 -12.02 1.30
N ILE A 115 0.85 -12.16 0.52
CA ILE A 115 2.13 -11.48 0.79
C ILE A 115 1.95 -9.98 0.62
N LEU A 116 1.29 -9.56 -0.47
CA LEU A 116 0.97 -8.16 -0.73
C LEU A 116 0.04 -7.58 0.33
N ALA A 117 -0.98 -8.32 0.77
CA ALA A 117 -1.89 -7.89 1.83
C ALA A 117 -1.13 -7.57 3.12
N THR A 118 -0.20 -8.45 3.51
CA THR A 118 0.62 -8.27 4.71
C THR A 118 1.59 -7.09 4.56
N SER A 119 2.23 -6.97 3.39
CA SER A 119 3.13 -5.84 3.09
C SER A 119 2.40 -4.50 3.13
N ASN A 120 1.24 -4.40 2.48
CA ASN A 120 0.41 -3.19 2.48
C ASN A 120 -0.11 -2.84 3.87
N PHE A 121 -0.42 -3.83 4.71
CA PHE A 121 -0.81 -3.58 6.10
C PHE A 121 0.30 -2.89 6.90
N MET A 122 1.53 -3.41 6.79
CA MET A 122 2.69 -2.84 7.49
C MET A 122 3.04 -1.46 6.95
N ASP A 123 3.04 -1.30 5.63
CA ASP A 123 3.35 -0.03 4.97
C ASP A 123 2.27 1.03 5.25
N GLY A 124 0.99 0.65 5.27
CA GLY A 124 -0.11 1.54 5.65
C GLY A 124 0.03 2.09 7.08
N ILE A 125 0.46 1.25 8.03
CA ILE A 125 0.79 1.68 9.39
C ILE A 125 1.96 2.69 9.36
N GLN A 126 3.05 2.35 8.67
CA GLN A 126 4.22 3.22 8.57
C GLN A 126 3.88 4.59 7.96
N CYS A 127 3.13 4.60 6.85
CA CYS A 127 2.72 5.79 6.13
C CYS A 127 1.82 6.69 7.00
N THR A 128 0.83 6.10 7.68
CA THR A 128 -0.10 6.85 8.54
C THR A 128 0.61 7.47 9.74
N LEU A 129 1.50 6.71 10.39
CA LEU A 129 2.29 7.20 11.54
C LEU A 129 3.22 8.35 11.14
N SER A 130 3.74 8.33 9.92
CA SER A 130 4.62 9.39 9.40
C SER A 130 3.90 10.75 9.26
N GLY A 131 2.57 10.74 9.10
CA GLY A 131 1.74 11.96 9.06
C GLY A 131 1.40 12.54 10.43
N MET A 132 1.73 11.85 11.52
CA MET A 132 1.47 12.31 12.89
C MET A 132 2.54 13.28 13.42
N VAL A 133 3.62 13.49 12.67
CA VAL A 133 4.81 14.27 13.05
C VAL A 133 4.81 15.63 12.37
#